data_AF-A0AAF1K4Q3-F1
#
_entry.id   AF-A0AAF1K4Q3-F1
#
_cell.length_a   1.000
_cell.length_b   1.000
_cell.length_c   1.000
_cell.angle_alpha   90.00
_cell.angle_beta   90.00
_cell.angle_gamma   90.00
#
_symmetry.space_group_name_H-M   'P 1'
#
loop_
_entity.id
_entity.type
_entity.pdbx_description
1 polymer ?
#
loop_
_entity_poly.entity_id
_entity_poly.type
_entity_poly.pdbx_seq_one_letter_code
_entity_poly.pdbx_strand_id
1 'polypeptide(L)'
;MIDAIKSLTSLSSMTRGLGSVSEDASSSLTTGMMPGLSTGVTTPGATPGADTGMSFASVMSNMAKDTVSTLKGAEAASFAGIKGTMGTREVVDAVMQANQTLQTTVAVRDKLVSAFLDITKMQI
;
A
#
# COMPACT_ATOMS: atom_id res chain seq x y z
N MET A 1 43.10 -16.20 0.99
CA MET A 1 41.69 -16.64 1.13
C MET A 1 40.74 -15.49 0.81
N ILE A 2 40.66 -15.01 -0.46
CA ILE A 2 39.68 -13.96 -0.84
C ILE A 2 39.25 -13.99 -2.33
N ASP A 3 39.82 -14.86 -3.17
CA ASP A 3 39.49 -14.94 -4.61
C ASP A 3 38.39 -15.93 -5.01
N ALA A 4 37.84 -16.73 -4.07
CA ALA A 4 36.82 -17.73 -4.39
C ALA A 4 35.37 -17.18 -4.53
N ILE A 5 35.13 -15.88 -4.26
CA ILE A 5 33.77 -15.31 -4.24
C ILE A 5 33.37 -14.66 -5.58
N LYS A 6 34.32 -14.31 -6.45
CA LYS A 6 34.04 -13.70 -7.76
C LYS A 6 33.57 -14.69 -8.84
N SER A 7 33.69 -16.00 -8.59
CA SER A 7 33.30 -17.06 -9.55
C SER A 7 31.82 -17.47 -9.48
N LEU A 8 31.04 -16.95 -8.52
CA LEU A 8 29.63 -17.37 -8.31
C LEU A 8 28.60 -16.38 -8.89
N THR A 9 29.05 -15.24 -9.43
CA THR A 9 28.16 -14.19 -9.95
C THR A 9 27.88 -14.30 -11.46
N SER A 10 28.42 -15.31 -12.15
CA SER A 10 28.26 -15.50 -13.61
C SER A 10 27.33 -16.65 -14.03
N LEU A 11 26.55 -17.24 -13.12
CA LEU A 11 25.64 -18.36 -13.44
C LEU A 11 24.14 -18.03 -13.32
N SER A 12 23.76 -16.77 -13.09
CA SER A 12 22.35 -16.36 -12.94
C SER A 12 21.71 -15.75 -14.20
N SER A 13 22.46 -15.61 -15.30
CA SER A 13 22.00 -14.94 -16.54
C SER A 13 21.71 -15.89 -17.71
N MET A 14 21.88 -17.21 -17.56
CA MET A 14 21.74 -18.18 -18.66
C MET A 14 20.55 -19.16 -18.49
N THR A 15 19.46 -18.74 -17.85
CA THR A 15 18.22 -19.54 -17.75
C THR A 15 16.91 -18.73 -17.77
N ARG A 16 16.94 -17.42 -18.08
CA ARG A 16 15.73 -16.57 -18.13
C ARG A 16 15.39 -16.00 -19.51
N GLY A 17 15.93 -16.63 -20.55
CA GLY A 17 15.64 -16.31 -21.94
C GLY A 17 15.33 -17.57 -22.73
N LEU A 18 14.15 -18.15 -22.52
CA LEU A 18 13.57 -19.12 -23.44
C LEU A 18 12.05 -19.21 -23.26
N GLY A 19 11.32 -18.71 -24.27
CA GLY A 19 10.14 -19.36 -24.82
C GLY A 19 8.88 -19.50 -23.94
N SER A 20 7.98 -18.54 -24.11
CA SER A 20 6.59 -18.79 -24.54
C SER A 20 5.85 -20.01 -23.95
N VAL A 21 4.96 -19.74 -22.99
CA VAL A 21 3.55 -20.11 -23.12
C VAL A 21 2.73 -19.09 -22.35
N SER A 22 2.00 -18.28 -23.12
CA SER A 22 0.93 -17.42 -22.62
C SER A 22 -0.26 -18.33 -22.34
N GLU A 23 -0.42 -18.75 -21.09
CA GLU A 23 -1.71 -19.24 -20.57
C GLU A 23 -2.52 -18.03 -20.12
N ASP A 24 -3.29 -17.45 -21.04
CA ASP A 24 -4.53 -16.76 -20.71
C ASP A 24 -5.66 -17.42 -21.52
N ALA A 25 -6.64 -17.98 -20.81
CA ALA A 25 -7.96 -18.22 -21.36
C ALA A 25 -9.00 -17.87 -20.30
N SER A 26 -9.02 -16.59 -19.94
CA SER A 26 -10.26 -15.86 -19.66
C SER A 26 -10.24 -14.48 -20.33
N SER A 27 -9.66 -14.40 -21.53
CA SER A 27 -9.97 -13.34 -22.50
C SER A 27 -9.61 -13.79 -23.92
N SER A 28 -10.37 -14.74 -24.45
CA SER A 28 -10.37 -15.00 -25.90
C SER A 28 -11.22 -13.94 -26.57
N LEU A 29 -10.59 -12.99 -27.26
CA LEU A 29 -11.04 -12.38 -28.52
C LEU A 29 -9.92 -11.50 -29.08
N THR A 30 -8.88 -12.15 -29.61
CA THR A 30 -8.00 -11.55 -30.62
C THR A 30 -8.46 -12.06 -31.99
N THR A 31 -9.42 -11.36 -32.57
CA THR A 31 -9.66 -11.39 -34.02
C THR A 31 -9.00 -10.14 -34.57
N GLY A 32 -7.71 -10.23 -34.90
CA GLY A 32 -7.09 -9.28 -35.82
C GLY A 32 -7.71 -9.45 -37.21
N MET A 33 -8.41 -8.42 -37.69
CA MET A 33 -8.50 -7.95 -39.10
C MET A 33 -9.76 -7.08 -39.29
N MET A 34 -9.71 -5.78 -38.97
CA MET A 34 -10.49 -4.70 -39.59
C MET A 34 -10.10 -3.34 -38.96
N PRO A 35 -9.45 -2.40 -39.67
CA PRO A 35 -9.30 -1.03 -39.19
C PRO A 35 -10.56 -0.24 -39.62
N GLY A 36 -11.55 -0.15 -38.73
CA GLY A 36 -12.74 0.65 -39.00
C GLY A 36 -13.99 0.18 -38.29
N LEU A 37 -14.03 0.27 -36.97
CA LEU A 37 -15.29 0.49 -36.26
C LEU A 37 -15.01 1.13 -34.90
N SER A 38 -15.25 2.44 -34.86
CA SER A 38 -15.56 3.17 -33.64
C SER A 38 -16.76 2.51 -32.97
N THR A 39 -16.53 1.70 -31.95
CA THR A 39 -17.55 1.37 -30.95
C THR A 39 -17.14 2.06 -29.67
N GLY A 40 -17.64 3.29 -29.50
CA GLY A 40 -17.70 3.92 -28.20
C GLY A 40 -18.49 3.00 -27.27
N VAL A 41 -17.78 2.26 -26.42
CA VAL A 41 -18.38 1.70 -25.21
C VAL A 41 -18.50 2.87 -24.25
N THR A 42 -19.69 3.46 -24.27
CA THR A 42 -20.21 4.26 -23.16
C THR A 42 -20.28 3.35 -21.94
N THR A 43 -19.26 3.36 -21.09
CA THR A 43 -19.38 2.89 -19.71
C THR A 43 -20.16 3.96 -18.94
N PRO A 44 -21.37 3.65 -18.41
CA PRO A 44 -22.05 4.56 -17.50
C PRO A 44 -21.23 4.66 -16.21
N GLY A 45 -20.75 5.86 -15.90
CA GLY A 45 -20.03 6.12 -14.65
C GLY A 45 -18.52 6.27 -14.82
N ALA A 46 -18.09 7.29 -15.57
CA ALA A 46 -16.79 7.90 -15.29
C ALA A 46 -16.91 8.61 -13.93
N THR A 47 -16.49 7.93 -12.87
CA THR A 47 -16.32 8.51 -11.53
C THR A 47 -15.32 9.66 -11.63
N PRO A 48 -15.65 10.88 -11.17
CA PRO A 48 -14.67 11.96 -11.04
C PRO A 48 -13.55 11.49 -10.10
N GLY A 49 -12.30 11.51 -10.57
CA GLY A 49 -11.12 11.16 -9.74
C GLY A 49 -10.41 9.85 -10.07
N ALA A 50 -10.57 9.31 -11.29
CA ALA A 50 -9.62 8.32 -11.84
C ALA A 50 -8.25 8.96 -12.16
N ASP A 51 -7.69 9.70 -11.20
CA ASP A 51 -6.28 10.04 -11.22
C ASP A 51 -5.50 8.74 -11.08
N THR A 52 -4.60 8.48 -12.03
CA THR A 52 -3.65 7.36 -12.00
C THR A 52 -2.56 7.58 -10.93
N GLY A 53 -2.78 8.52 -10.00
CA GLY A 53 -1.96 8.79 -8.83
C GLY A 53 -2.52 8.08 -7.60
N MET A 54 -1.63 7.42 -6.87
CA MET A 54 -1.81 6.78 -5.55
C MET A 54 -3.26 6.49 -5.12
N SER A 55 -3.68 5.23 -5.24
CA SER A 55 -5.01 4.78 -4.77
C SER A 55 -5.26 5.18 -3.31
N PHE A 56 -6.49 5.58 -2.99
CA PHE A 56 -6.95 5.83 -1.62
C PHE A 56 -6.58 4.67 -0.68
N ALA A 57 -6.70 3.43 -1.14
CA ALA A 57 -6.32 2.24 -0.38
C ALA A 57 -4.82 2.21 -0.05
N SER A 58 -3.96 2.68 -0.96
CA SER A 58 -2.52 2.79 -0.73
C SER A 58 -2.19 3.86 0.31
N VAL A 59 -2.84 5.04 0.23
CA VAL A 59 -2.68 6.11 1.22
C VAL A 59 -3.11 5.63 2.61
N MET A 60 -4.26 4.97 2.71
CA MET A 60 -4.78 4.41 3.96
C MET A 60 -3.87 3.32 4.52
N SER A 61 -3.34 2.44 3.67
CA SER A 61 -2.39 1.40 4.07
C SER A 61 -1.11 1.99 4.62
N ASN A 62 -0.58 3.04 3.97
CA ASN A 62 0.62 3.74 4.44
C ASN A 62 0.36 4.43 5.77
N MET A 63 -0.75 5.17 5.90
CA MET A 63 -1.13 5.80 7.17
C MET A 63 -1.25 4.78 8.31
N ALA A 64 -1.87 3.61 8.06
CA ALA A 64 -1.96 2.56 9.07
C ALA A 64 -0.58 2.01 9.48
N LYS A 65 0.34 1.81 8.52
CA LYS A 65 1.72 1.40 8.80
C LYS A 65 2.47 2.44 9.61
N ASP A 66 2.31 3.72 9.27
CA ASP A 66 2.95 4.84 9.96
C ASP A 66 2.46 4.96 11.40
N THR A 67 1.16 4.78 11.63
CA THR A 67 0.58 4.75 12.98
C THR A 67 1.14 3.61 13.80
N VAL A 68 1.19 2.38 13.26
CA VAL A 68 1.80 1.24 13.97
C VAL A 68 3.28 1.48 14.26
N SER A 69 4.01 2.04 13.30
CA SER A 69 5.43 2.40 13.47
C SER A 69 5.62 3.43 14.59
N THR A 70 4.79 4.46 14.62
CA THR A 70 4.83 5.53 15.63
C THR A 70 4.50 4.99 17.02
N LEU A 71 3.48 4.12 17.13
CA LEU A 71 3.14 3.45 18.38
C LEU A 71 4.30 2.59 18.90
N LYS A 72 4.90 1.77 18.03
CA LYS A 72 6.08 0.96 18.38
C LYS A 72 7.26 1.83 18.82
N GLY A 73 7.45 3.00 18.19
CA GLY A 73 8.46 3.97 18.59
C GLY A 73 8.22 4.50 20.01
N ALA A 74 6.99 4.83 20.36
CA ALA A 74 6.62 5.26 21.71
C ALA A 74 6.74 4.14 22.75
N GLU A 75 6.44 2.89 22.39
CA GLU A 75 6.68 1.73 23.25
C GLU A 75 8.17 1.52 23.51
N ALA A 76 9.01 1.62 22.48
CA ALA A 76 10.46 1.52 22.61
C ALA A 76 11.03 2.66 23.47
N ALA A 77 10.53 3.89 23.29
CA ALA A 77 10.88 5.03 24.12
C ALA A 77 10.47 4.79 25.59
N SER A 78 9.27 4.27 25.82
CA SER A 78 8.79 3.92 27.17
C SER A 78 9.69 2.87 27.83
N PHE A 79 10.12 1.85 27.07
CA PHE A 79 11.09 0.85 27.52
C PHE A 79 12.45 1.47 27.87
N ALA A 80 12.95 2.36 27.01
CA ALA A 80 14.21 3.07 27.22
C ALA A 80 14.13 4.00 28.46
N GLY A 81 12.97 4.61 28.70
CA GLY A 81 12.68 5.41 29.88
C GLY A 81 12.74 4.60 31.17
N ILE A 82 12.09 3.44 31.21
CA ILE A 82 12.14 2.53 32.37
C ILE A 82 13.57 2.03 32.62
N LYS A 83 14.35 1.80 31.55
CA LYS A 83 15.76 1.40 31.65
C LYS A 83 16.71 2.56 32.00
N GLY A 84 16.22 3.80 32.09
CA GLY A 84 17.04 4.98 32.36
C GLY A 84 17.96 5.41 31.22
N THR A 85 17.78 4.86 30.01
CA THR A 85 18.60 5.18 28.83
C THR A 85 18.02 6.31 27.98
N MET A 86 16.85 6.84 28.35
CA MET A 86 16.17 7.96 27.70
C MET A 86 15.55 8.86 28.77
N GLY A 87 15.59 10.18 28.57
CA GLY A 87 15.05 11.13 29.52
C GLY A 87 13.52 11.07 29.61
N THR A 88 12.96 11.27 30.80
CA THR A 88 11.49 11.24 31.01
C THR A 88 10.74 12.22 30.11
N ARG A 89 11.36 13.36 29.77
CA ARG A 89 10.80 14.34 28.84
C ARG A 89 10.69 13.79 27.41
N GLU A 90 11.74 13.14 26.93
CA GLU A 90 11.76 12.53 25.58
C GLU A 90 10.78 11.36 25.47
N VAL A 91 10.62 10.59 26.55
CA VAL A 91 9.61 9.52 26.63
C VAL A 91 8.20 10.10 26.50
N VAL A 92 7.90 11.16 27.25
CA VAL A 92 6.59 11.82 27.19
C VAL A 92 6.35 12.43 25.82
N ASP A 93 7.35 13.07 25.21
CA ASP A 93 7.22 13.63 23.85
C ASP A 93 6.91 12.53 22.82
N ALA A 94 7.60 11.39 22.89
CA ALA A 94 7.34 10.24 22.02
C ALA A 94 5.92 9.67 22.20
N VAL A 95 5.45 9.55 23.45
CA VAL A 95 4.09 9.08 23.77
C VAL A 95 3.04 10.09 23.29
N MET A 96 3.27 11.39 23.47
CA MET A 96 2.38 12.45 23.01
C MET A 96 2.26 12.46 21.48
N GLN A 97 3.38 12.30 20.78
CA GLN A 97 3.40 12.20 19.32
C GLN A 97 2.60 10.97 18.84
N ALA A 98 2.80 9.81 19.47
CA ALA A 98 2.02 8.60 19.15
C ALA A 98 0.53 8.78 19.43
N ASN A 99 0.14 9.43 20.54
CA ASN A 99 -1.26 9.70 20.85
C ASN A 99 -1.91 10.63 19.82
N GLN A 100 -1.20 11.69 19.38
CA GLN A 100 -1.69 12.57 18.32
C GLN A 100 -1.95 11.81 17.02
N THR A 101 -1.00 10.98 16.58
CA THR A 101 -1.15 10.14 15.38
C THR A 101 -2.30 9.15 15.53
N LEU A 102 -2.46 8.54 16.70
CA LEU A 102 -3.55 7.61 16.99
C LEU A 102 -4.92 8.30 16.89
N GLN A 103 -5.07 9.48 17.50
CA GLN A 103 -6.32 10.25 17.46
C GLN A 103 -6.73 10.58 16.02
N THR A 104 -5.79 11.03 15.20
CA THR A 104 -6.05 11.30 13.78
C THR A 104 -6.45 10.02 13.04
N THR A 105 -5.76 8.91 13.30
CA THR A 105 -6.06 7.61 12.67
C THR A 105 -7.47 7.12 13.02
N VAL A 106 -7.86 7.24 14.30
CA VAL A 106 -9.20 6.86 14.76
C VAL A 106 -10.27 7.74 14.13
N ALA A 107 -10.05 9.06 14.06
CA ALA A 107 -11.00 9.96 13.39
C ALA A 107 -11.24 9.58 11.91
N VAL A 108 -10.17 9.20 11.20
CA VAL A 108 -10.28 8.73 9.80
C VAL A 108 -11.03 7.39 9.73
N ARG A 109 -10.76 6.46 10.64
CA ARG A 109 -11.48 5.18 10.75
C ARG A 109 -12.98 5.40 10.95
N ASP A 110 -13.36 6.31 11.84
CA ASP A 110 -14.76 6.58 12.15
C ASP A 110 -15.49 7.22 10.95
N LYS A 111 -14.80 8.09 10.19
CA LYS A 111 -15.34 8.66 8.94
C LYS A 111 -15.52 7.61 7.85
N LEU A 112 -14.59 6.66 7.73
CA LEU A 112 -14.71 5.56 6.79
C LEU A 112 -15.87 4.62 7.12
N VAL A 113 -16.01 4.26 8.40
CA VAL A 113 -17.13 3.43 8.86
C VAL A 113 -18.45 4.15 8.61
N SER A 114 -18.52 5.45 8.91
CA SER A 114 -19.71 6.27 8.66
C SER A 114 -20.07 6.33 7.17
N ALA A 115 -19.10 6.59 6.29
CA ALA A 115 -19.32 6.64 4.84
C ALA A 115 -19.79 5.29 4.28
N PHE A 116 -19.24 4.18 4.79
CA PHE A 116 -19.69 2.83 4.43
C PHE A 116 -21.14 2.57 4.85
N LEU A 117 -21.49 2.95 6.08
CA LEU A 117 -22.87 2.82 6.56
C LEU A 117 -23.84 3.69 5.77
N ASP A 118 -23.44 4.92 5.40
CA ASP A 118 -24.25 5.85 4.61
C ASP A 118 -24.57 5.28 3.22
N ILE A 119 -23.54 4.82 2.49
CA ILE A 119 -23.69 4.14 1.20
C ILE A 119 -24.59 2.91 1.30
N THR A 120 -24.43 2.11 2.35
CA THR A 120 -25.22 0.89 2.53
C THR A 120 -26.68 1.19 2.89
N LYS A 121 -26.93 2.32 3.56
CA LYS A 121 -28.28 2.75 3.95
C LYS A 121 -29.00 3.58 2.89
N MET A 122 -28.30 4.04 1.86
CA MET A 122 -28.92 4.52 0.65
C MET A 122 -29.59 3.33 -0.05
N GLN A 123 -30.80 2.98 0.40
CA GLN A 123 -31.60 1.94 -0.24
C GLN A 123 -31.92 2.42 -1.66
N ILE A 124 -31.59 1.57 -2.63
CA ILE A 124 -32.14 1.62 -3.99
C ILE A 124 -33.66 1.50 -3.96
#